data_AF-A0A6H0UBX6-F1
#
_entry.id   AF-A0A6H0UBX6-F1
#
_cell.length_a   1.000
_cell.length_b   1.000
_cell.length_c   1.000
_cell.angle_alpha   90.00
_cell.angle_beta   90.00
_cell.angle_gamma   90.00
#
_symmetry.space_group_name_H-M   'P 1'
#
loop_
_entity.id
_entity.type
_entity.pdbx_description
1 polymer ?
#
loop_
_entity_poly.entity_id
_entity_poly.type
_entity_poly.pdbx_seq_one_letter_code
_entity_poly.pdbx_strand_id
1 'polypeptide(L)'
;MTMTEEKLKFLGLGTVVEVEDLIALKDIKYFVVVARAIGRNNDDSTLLRYMLAPHPFGDVPDQKENILRITASQIKKVIHEGYTDELDEKLLTDLESAMRGSVAQTPPSTKTEKSTSNNSEEEQKKAEELAQEQEKKAVEEEKIKIQEMLKKDPFYRFRKMKEAEANDRTN
;
A
#
# COMPACT_ATOMS: atom_id res chain seq x y z
N MET A 1 28.97 -6.82 29.32
CA MET A 1 28.88 -7.21 27.89
C MET A 1 27.72 -6.41 27.33
N THR A 2 28.02 -5.38 26.55
CA THR A 2 27.01 -4.55 25.90
C THR A 2 26.29 -5.42 24.88
N MET A 3 25.03 -5.75 25.16
CA MET A 3 24.12 -6.31 24.17
C MET A 3 24.01 -5.24 23.08
N THR A 4 24.78 -5.38 22.01
CA THR A 4 24.52 -4.65 20.78
C THR A 4 23.18 -5.17 20.31
N GLU A 5 22.13 -4.39 20.57
CA GLU A 5 20.84 -4.55 19.90
C GLU A 5 21.15 -4.58 18.41
N GLU A 6 21.15 -5.77 17.81
CA GLU A 6 21.27 -5.91 16.37
C GLU A 6 20.06 -5.21 15.77
N LYS A 7 20.28 -3.96 15.35
CA LYS A 7 19.27 -3.14 14.72
C LYS A 7 18.75 -3.93 13.51
N LEU A 8 17.48 -4.32 13.57
CA LEU A 8 16.84 -5.04 12.48
C LEU A 8 17.01 -4.23 11.19
N LYS A 9 17.45 -4.89 10.13
CA LYS A 9 17.64 -4.28 8.81
C LYS A 9 17.02 -5.17 7.75
N PHE A 10 16.24 -4.59 6.84
CA PHE A 10 15.69 -5.33 5.72
C PHE A 10 16.78 -5.71 4.71
N LEU A 11 16.59 -6.87 4.07
CA LEU A 11 17.32 -7.21 2.86
C LEU A 11 16.84 -6.36 1.68
N GLY A 12 17.75 -6.05 0.76
CA GLY A 12 17.45 -5.32 -0.46
C GLY A 12 16.32 -5.96 -1.30
N LEU A 13 15.49 -5.16 -1.97
CA LEU A 13 14.55 -5.70 -2.97
C LEU A 13 15.36 -6.18 -4.18
N GLY A 14 15.01 -7.33 -4.73
CA GLY A 14 15.81 -7.95 -5.79
C GLY A 14 17.02 -8.73 -5.27
N THR A 15 17.22 -8.82 -3.95
CA THR A 15 18.30 -9.65 -3.37
C THR A 15 18.11 -11.10 -3.79
N VAL A 16 19.19 -11.72 -4.26
CA VAL A 16 19.21 -13.13 -4.65
C VAL A 16 19.69 -13.96 -3.46
N VAL A 17 18.87 -14.91 -3.04
CA VAL A 17 19.11 -15.75 -1.86
C VAL A 17 18.99 -17.23 -2.19
N GLU A 18 19.75 -18.03 -1.45
CA GLU A 18 19.58 -19.48 -1.31
C GLU A 18 18.84 -19.73 0.01
N VAL A 19 17.81 -20.57 -0.04
CA VAL A 19 16.94 -20.87 1.11
C VAL A 19 17.10 -22.34 1.46
N GLU A 20 17.13 -22.64 2.75
CA GLU A 20 17.20 -24.01 3.26
C GLU A 20 15.82 -24.68 3.22
N ASP A 21 15.77 -25.96 2.83
CA ASP A 21 14.54 -26.77 2.77
C ASP A 21 13.41 -26.25 1.86
N LEU A 22 13.66 -26.27 0.55
CA LEU A 22 12.61 -26.07 -0.45
C LEU A 22 12.24 -27.38 -1.15
N ILE A 23 11.50 -28.20 -0.42
CA ILE A 23 10.82 -29.40 -0.93
C ILE A 23 9.89 -29.05 -2.11
N ALA A 24 9.44 -27.79 -2.21
CA ALA A 24 8.46 -27.32 -3.18
C ALA A 24 8.99 -27.14 -4.62
N LEU A 25 10.29 -26.93 -4.84
CA LEU A 25 10.84 -26.55 -6.15
C LEU A 25 12.17 -27.27 -6.41
N LYS A 26 12.10 -28.57 -6.76
CA LYS A 26 13.26 -29.47 -6.92
C LYS A 26 14.37 -28.96 -7.84
N ASP A 27 14.05 -28.08 -8.78
CA ASP A 27 14.99 -27.59 -9.80
C ASP A 27 15.42 -26.12 -9.61
N ILE A 28 14.90 -25.42 -8.60
CA ILE A 28 15.14 -23.98 -8.41
C ILE A 28 16.03 -23.73 -7.20
N LYS A 29 17.25 -23.28 -7.47
CA LYS A 29 18.27 -23.02 -6.43
C LYS A 29 18.27 -21.59 -5.90
N TYR A 30 17.79 -20.65 -6.72
CA TYR A 30 17.93 -19.22 -6.45
C TYR A 30 16.58 -18.54 -6.42
N PHE A 31 16.41 -17.68 -5.43
CA PHE A 31 15.19 -16.94 -5.19
C PHE A 31 15.48 -15.46 -5.08
N VAL A 32 14.54 -14.64 -5.52
CA VAL A 32 14.65 -13.18 -5.51
C VAL A 32 13.67 -12.62 -4.50
N VAL A 33 14.12 -11.70 -3.65
CA VAL A 33 13.25 -10.97 -2.72
C VAL A 33 12.35 -10.00 -3.48
N VAL A 34 11.05 -10.26 -3.47
CA VAL A 34 10.03 -9.43 -4.15
C VAL A 34 9.28 -8.53 -3.17
N ALA A 35 9.07 -9.00 -1.94
CA ALA A 35 8.45 -8.17 -0.90
C ALA A 35 9.06 -8.44 0.47
N ARG A 36 8.86 -7.47 1.35
CA ARG A 36 9.34 -7.44 2.73
C ARG A 36 8.16 -7.22 3.65
N ALA A 37 8.18 -7.85 4.80
CA ALA A 37 7.18 -7.68 5.85
C ALA A 37 7.83 -7.89 7.21
N ILE A 38 7.12 -7.48 8.25
CA ILE A 38 7.43 -7.84 9.63
C ILE A 38 6.26 -8.60 10.24
N GLY A 39 6.56 -9.45 11.19
CA GLY A 39 5.58 -10.09 12.06
C GLY A 39 6.08 -10.12 13.49
N ARG A 40 5.26 -10.67 14.38
CA ARG A 40 5.67 -10.97 15.75
C ARG A 40 5.78 -12.46 15.95
N ASN A 41 6.72 -12.86 16.79
CA ASN A 41 6.73 -14.19 17.37
C ASN A 41 5.88 -14.24 18.64
N ASN A 42 5.69 -15.44 19.19
CA ASN A 42 5.02 -15.65 20.48
C ASN A 42 5.72 -14.92 21.65
N ASP A 43 7.00 -14.60 21.50
CA ASP A 43 7.81 -13.88 22.49
C ASP A 43 7.79 -12.35 22.31
N ASP A 44 6.82 -11.82 21.56
CA ASP A 44 6.69 -10.39 21.18
C ASP A 44 7.88 -9.78 20.42
N SER A 45 8.84 -10.61 20.00
CA SER A 45 9.97 -10.17 19.16
C SER A 45 9.55 -9.91 17.72
N THR A 46 10.05 -8.82 17.13
CA THR A 46 9.85 -8.50 15.71
C THR A 46 10.64 -9.50 14.85
N LEU A 47 9.95 -10.16 13.92
CA LEU A 47 10.53 -11.08 12.94
C LEU A 47 10.43 -10.49 11.53
N LEU A 48 11.54 -10.48 10.81
CA LEU A 48 11.55 -10.11 9.39
C LEU A 48 11.05 -11.28 8.54
N ARG A 49 10.13 -10.96 7.63
CA ARG A 49 9.54 -11.89 6.68
C ARG A 49 9.78 -11.40 5.26
N TYR A 50 10.02 -12.34 4.36
CA TYR A 50 10.29 -12.06 2.95
C TYR A 50 9.38 -12.89 2.07
N MET A 51 8.96 -12.28 0.97
CA MET A 51 8.31 -12.96 -0.12
C MET A 51 9.32 -13.14 -1.24
N LEU A 52 9.49 -14.38 -1.66
CA LEU A 52 10.49 -14.79 -2.61
C LEU A 52 9.85 -15.30 -3.89
N ALA A 53 10.38 -14.90 -5.03
CA ALA A 53 10.02 -15.46 -6.32
C ALA A 53 11.17 -16.33 -6.88
N PRO A 54 10.87 -17.41 -7.61
CA PRO A 54 11.88 -18.24 -8.23
C PRO A 54 12.61 -17.49 -9.36
N HIS A 55 13.93 -17.60 -9.43
CA HIS A 55 14.71 -17.16 -10.59
C HIS A 55 14.82 -18.31 -11.62
N PRO A 56 14.64 -18.07 -12.93
CA PRO A 56 14.46 -16.79 -13.63
C PRO A 56 13.01 -16.32 -13.80
N PHE A 57 12.02 -17.13 -13.41
CA PHE A 57 10.64 -16.95 -13.83
C PHE A 57 9.92 -15.78 -13.13
N GLY A 58 10.35 -15.33 -11.95
CA GLY A 58 9.76 -14.19 -11.26
C GLY A 58 8.34 -14.47 -10.72
N ASP A 59 7.55 -13.41 -10.54
CA ASP A 59 6.15 -13.50 -10.12
C ASP A 59 5.23 -13.66 -11.34
N VAL A 60 5.01 -14.92 -11.74
CA VAL A 60 4.14 -15.26 -12.89
C VAL A 60 2.76 -15.64 -12.36
N PRO A 61 1.65 -15.13 -12.93
CA PRO A 61 0.28 -15.40 -12.47
C PRO A 61 -0.09 -16.88 -12.38
N ASP A 62 0.49 -17.72 -13.24
CA ASP A 62 0.28 -19.18 -13.28
C ASP A 62 1.17 -19.95 -12.29
N GLN A 63 2.14 -19.26 -11.65
CA GLN A 63 3.11 -19.83 -10.72
C GLN A 63 2.97 -19.26 -9.29
N LYS A 64 1.76 -18.81 -8.90
CA LYS A 64 1.48 -18.30 -7.55
C LYS A 64 1.89 -19.27 -6.43
N GLU A 65 1.88 -20.57 -6.71
CA GLU A 65 2.33 -21.61 -5.78
C GLU A 65 3.85 -21.62 -5.54
N ASN A 66 4.63 -20.98 -6.42
CA ASN A 66 6.09 -20.90 -6.31
C ASN A 66 6.57 -19.68 -5.53
N ILE A 67 5.66 -18.80 -5.11
CA ILE A 67 6.00 -17.64 -4.28
C ILE A 67 6.10 -18.08 -2.83
N LEU A 68 7.32 -18.04 -2.30
CA LEU A 68 7.60 -18.54 -0.97
C LEU A 68 7.56 -17.39 0.04
N ARG A 69 6.91 -17.63 1.18
CA ARG A 69 6.92 -16.71 2.32
C ARG A 69 7.80 -17.31 3.39
N ILE A 70 8.94 -16.67 3.64
CA ILE A 70 9.95 -17.15 4.58
C ILE A 70 10.27 -16.10 5.64
N THR A 71 10.92 -16.54 6.71
CA THR A 71 11.53 -15.68 7.72
C THR A 71 13.02 -15.47 7.43
N ALA A 72 13.61 -14.43 7.98
CA ALA A 72 15.06 -14.17 7.83
C ALA A 72 15.93 -15.38 8.22
N SER A 73 15.53 -16.14 9.24
CA SER A 73 16.28 -17.30 9.75
C SER A 73 16.34 -18.48 8.78
N GLN A 74 15.47 -18.52 7.76
CA GLN A 74 15.44 -19.60 6.76
C GLN A 74 16.36 -19.32 5.56
N ILE A 75 16.98 -18.14 5.51
CA ILE A 75 17.91 -17.75 4.46
C ILE A 75 19.27 -18.36 4.77
N LYS A 76 19.70 -19.29 3.94
CA LYS A 76 21.00 -19.96 4.08
C LYS A 76 22.14 -19.08 3.64
N LYS A 77 21.97 -18.39 2.50
CA LYS A 77 23.02 -17.56 1.91
C LYS A 77 22.44 -16.44 1.06
N VAL A 78 23.01 -15.25 1.19
CA VAL A 78 22.82 -14.14 0.24
C VAL A 78 23.88 -14.23 -0.85
N ILE A 79 23.44 -14.28 -2.10
CA ILE A 79 24.31 -14.41 -3.28
C ILE A 79 24.58 -13.04 -3.90
N HIS A 80 23.55 -12.21 -3.94
CA HIS A 80 23.62 -10.85 -4.48
C HIS A 80 22.71 -9.94 -3.68
N GLU A 81 23.22 -8.80 -3.23
CA GLU A 81 22.43 -7.78 -2.56
C GLU A 81 21.67 -6.95 -3.59
N GLY A 82 20.36 -6.83 -3.37
CA GLY A 82 19.49 -6.00 -4.19
C GLY A 82 19.47 -4.53 -3.75
N TYR A 83 18.48 -3.79 -4.24
CA TYR A 83 18.30 -2.37 -3.94
C TYR A 83 17.94 -2.13 -2.47
N THR A 84 18.68 -1.23 -1.82
CA THR A 84 18.43 -0.74 -0.46
C THR A 84 18.35 0.78 -0.45
N ASP A 85 17.44 1.33 0.34
CA ASP A 85 17.24 2.78 0.50
C ASP A 85 17.39 3.18 1.97
N GLU A 86 17.79 4.42 2.24
CA GLU A 86 17.77 5.00 3.58
C GLU A 86 16.35 5.07 4.15
N LEU A 87 15.35 5.22 3.26
CA LEU A 87 13.93 5.20 3.63
C LEU A 87 13.47 3.83 4.15
N ASP A 88 14.22 2.76 3.91
CA ASP A 88 13.87 1.42 4.41
C ASP A 88 13.91 1.36 5.94
N GLU A 89 14.78 2.14 6.59
CA GLU A 89 14.83 2.22 8.06
C GLU A 89 13.60 2.92 8.64
N LYS A 90 13.12 3.97 7.98
CA LYS A 90 11.90 4.68 8.36
C LYS A 90 10.69 3.77 8.21
N LEU A 91 10.60 3.07 7.07
CA LEU A 91 9.54 2.09 6.82
C LEU A 91 9.50 1.00 7.90
N LEU A 92 10.66 0.47 8.30
CA LEU A 92 10.72 -0.54 9.36
C LEU A 92 10.19 0.00 10.69
N THR A 93 10.60 1.21 11.06
CA THR A 93 10.17 1.88 12.30
C THR A 93 8.66 2.15 12.30
N ASP A 94 8.12 2.59 11.16
CA ASP A 94 6.69 2.85 10.98
C ASP A 94 5.87 1.56 11.08
N LEU A 95 6.34 0.47 10.45
CA LEU A 95 5.68 -0.83 10.53
C LEU A 95 5.69 -1.38 11.96
N GLU A 96 6.81 -1.25 12.69
CA GLU A 96 6.88 -1.66 14.09
C GLU A 96 5.90 -0.88 14.97
N SER A 97 5.84 0.44 14.74
CA SER A 97 4.93 1.35 15.43
C SER A 97 3.47 1.00 15.13
N ALA A 98 3.13 0.73 13.88
CA ALA A 98 1.80 0.31 13.47
C ALA A 98 1.40 -1.05 14.09
N MET A 99 2.31 -2.02 14.15
CA MET A 99 2.07 -3.29 14.85
C MET A 99 1.86 -3.10 16.35
N ARG A 100 2.54 -2.14 16.99
CA ARG A 100 2.35 -1.82 18.42
C ARG A 100 1.05 -1.06 18.68
N GLY A 101 0.72 -0.10 17.83
CA GLY A 101 -0.48 0.72 17.94
C GLY A 101 -1.78 -0.05 17.67
N SER A 102 -1.78 -1.00 16.73
CA SER A 102 -2.97 -1.80 16.42
C SER A 102 -3.39 -2.75 17.55
N VAL A 103 -2.44 -3.22 18.37
CA VAL A 103 -2.74 -4.00 19.59
C VAL A 103 -3.36 -3.13 20.68
N ALA A 104 -3.06 -1.83 20.71
CA ALA A 104 -3.62 -0.89 21.68
C ALA A 104 -5.02 -0.36 21.29
N GLN A 105 -5.43 -0.51 20.02
CA GLN A 105 -6.71 -0.03 19.50
C GLN A 105 -7.63 -1.19 19.07
N THR A 106 -8.05 -2.00 20.04
CA THR A 106 -9.30 -2.77 19.90
C THR A 106 -10.35 -2.30 20.91
N PRO A 107 -11.03 -1.16 20.68
CA PRO A 107 -12.31 -0.89 21.31
C PRO A 107 -13.43 -1.66 20.57
N PRO A 108 -14.46 -2.17 21.27
CA PRO A 108 -15.62 -2.79 20.65
C PRO A 108 -16.36 -1.76 19.77
N SER A 109 -16.76 -2.23 18.59
CA SER A 109 -17.52 -1.46 17.60
C SER A 109 -18.83 -0.94 18.19
N THR A 110 -18.95 0.38 18.30
CA THR A 110 -20.25 1.06 18.35
C THR A 110 -20.18 2.34 17.52
N LYS A 111 -20.86 2.30 16.38
CA LYS A 111 -21.35 3.48 15.64
C LYS A 111 -22.05 4.42 16.61
N THR A 112 -21.84 5.73 16.49
CA THR A 112 -22.91 6.75 16.58
C THR A 112 -22.36 8.10 16.09
N GLU A 113 -22.93 8.59 14.99
CA GLU A 113 -22.93 10.00 14.61
C GLU A 113 -23.87 10.78 15.56
N LYS A 114 -23.48 11.99 16.01
CA LYS A 114 -24.27 13.25 15.86
C LYS A 114 -23.74 14.45 16.67
N SER A 115 -23.37 15.49 15.92
CA SER A 115 -23.82 16.90 15.96
C SER A 115 -23.84 17.77 17.25
N THR A 116 -23.06 18.87 17.20
CA THR A 116 -23.49 20.31 17.28
C THR A 116 -23.94 20.82 18.68
N SER A 117 -23.60 21.98 19.26
CA SER A 117 -22.99 23.28 18.85
C SER A 117 -22.76 24.21 20.06
N ASN A 118 -22.16 25.40 19.77
CA ASN A 118 -22.29 26.74 20.40
C ASN A 118 -20.98 27.22 21.08
N ASN A 119 -20.46 28.44 20.89
CA ASN A 119 -21.07 29.66 20.36
C ASN A 119 -20.01 30.68 19.86
N SER A 120 -20.33 31.33 18.72
CA SER A 120 -20.16 32.75 18.36
C SER A 120 -18.85 33.51 18.67
N GLU A 121 -18.04 33.77 17.62
CA GLU A 121 -17.28 35.03 17.47
C GLU A 121 -16.67 35.32 16.07
N GLU A 122 -17.16 34.77 14.93
CA GLU A 122 -16.56 35.09 13.62
C GLU A 122 -17.59 35.24 12.48
N GLU A 123 -18.51 36.19 12.62
CA GLU A 123 -19.51 36.56 11.59
C GLU A 123 -18.95 37.27 10.33
N GLN A 124 -17.63 37.22 10.10
CA GLN A 124 -17.00 37.82 8.90
C GLN A 124 -16.30 36.82 7.98
N LYS A 125 -16.15 35.53 8.36
CA LYS A 125 -15.59 34.47 7.47
C LYS A 125 -16.67 33.65 6.74
N LYS A 126 -17.94 33.80 7.11
CA LYS A 126 -19.04 32.92 6.68
C LYS A 126 -19.50 33.13 5.22
N ALA A 127 -19.19 34.27 4.60
CA ALA A 127 -19.61 34.54 3.22
C ALA A 127 -18.71 33.83 2.18
N GLU A 128 -17.45 33.57 2.50
CA GLU A 128 -16.47 33.01 1.57
C GLU A 128 -16.45 31.46 1.62
N GLU A 129 -16.74 30.89 2.78
CA GLU A 129 -16.88 29.44 2.97
C GLU A 129 -18.14 28.88 2.28
N LEU A 130 -19.25 29.63 2.28
CA LEU A 130 -20.49 29.27 1.57
C LEU A 130 -20.33 29.23 0.05
N ALA A 131 -19.48 30.08 -0.53
CA ALA A 131 -19.20 30.07 -1.97
C ALA A 131 -18.34 28.86 -2.38
N GLN A 132 -17.34 28.51 -1.57
CA GLN A 132 -16.48 27.34 -1.82
C GLN A 132 -17.19 26.01 -1.58
N GLU A 133 -18.15 25.95 -0.65
CA GLU A 133 -18.94 24.74 -0.39
C GLU A 133 -19.99 24.50 -1.50
N GLN A 134 -20.52 25.56 -2.12
CA GLN A 134 -21.42 25.48 -3.27
C GLN A 134 -20.70 25.03 -4.55
N GLU A 135 -19.49 25.55 -4.83
CA GLU A 135 -18.68 25.07 -5.97
C GLU A 135 -18.29 23.60 -5.82
N LYS A 136 -17.90 23.17 -4.62
CA LYS A 136 -17.56 21.76 -4.36
C LYS A 136 -18.75 20.83 -4.59
N LYS A 137 -19.95 21.21 -4.14
CA LYS A 137 -21.18 20.43 -4.38
C LYS A 137 -21.54 20.37 -5.86
N ALA A 138 -21.44 21.48 -6.59
CA ALA A 138 -21.71 21.49 -8.04
C ALA A 138 -20.74 20.58 -8.83
N VAL A 139 -19.45 20.61 -8.48
CA VAL A 139 -18.43 19.74 -9.10
C VAL A 139 -18.65 18.26 -8.75
N GLU A 140 -19.12 17.97 -7.55
CA GLU A 140 -19.40 16.59 -7.11
C GLU A 140 -20.66 16.01 -7.79
N GLU A 141 -21.72 16.80 -7.92
CA GLU A 141 -22.93 16.44 -8.67
C GLU A 141 -22.64 16.17 -10.16
N GLU A 142 -21.82 17.00 -10.80
CA GLU A 142 -21.40 16.76 -12.19
C GLU A 142 -20.58 15.47 -12.34
N LYS A 143 -19.66 15.19 -11.40
CA LYS A 143 -18.87 13.95 -11.41
C LYS A 143 -19.74 12.71 -11.26
N ILE A 144 -20.74 12.75 -10.38
CA ILE A 144 -21.69 11.65 -10.17
C ILE A 144 -22.49 11.41 -11.46
N LYS A 145 -23.02 12.47 -12.07
CA LYS A 145 -23.78 12.39 -13.33
C LYS A 145 -22.94 11.83 -14.48
N ILE A 146 -21.67 12.24 -14.58
CA ILE A 146 -20.73 11.69 -15.57
C ILE A 146 -20.52 10.19 -15.31
N GLN A 147 -20.27 9.76 -14.06
CA GLN A 147 -20.09 8.33 -13.75
C GLN A 147 -21.32 7.47 -14.10
N GLU A 148 -22.54 7.97 -13.88
CA GLU A 148 -23.75 7.25 -14.30
C GLU A 148 -23.86 7.11 -15.81
N MET A 149 -23.48 8.14 -16.58
CA MET A 149 -23.46 8.04 -18.04
C MET A 149 -22.36 7.10 -18.54
N LEU A 150 -21.20 7.03 -17.87
CA LEU A 150 -20.15 6.06 -18.20
C LEU A 150 -20.56 4.60 -17.92
N LYS A 151 -21.40 4.37 -16.90
CA LYS A 151 -21.96 3.02 -16.63
C LYS A 151 -22.92 2.57 -17.75
N LYS A 152 -23.66 3.51 -18.36
CA LYS A 152 -24.56 3.22 -19.49
C LYS A 152 -23.82 3.14 -20.82
N ASP A 153 -22.79 3.95 -21.01
CA ASP A 153 -21.96 3.99 -22.21
C ASP A 153 -20.47 4.23 -21.85
N PRO A 154 -19.60 3.22 -21.98
CA PRO A 154 -18.19 3.35 -21.62
C PRO A 154 -17.43 4.36 -22.49
N PHE A 155 -17.98 4.78 -23.63
CA PHE A 155 -17.36 5.75 -24.54
C PHE A 155 -17.97 7.17 -24.43
N TYR A 156 -18.81 7.43 -23.43
CA TYR A 156 -19.49 8.72 -23.26
C TYR A 156 -18.54 9.94 -23.31
N ARG A 157 -17.38 9.87 -22.63
CA ARG A 157 -16.38 10.96 -22.65
C ARG A 157 -15.80 11.19 -24.04
N PHE A 158 -15.53 10.12 -24.79
CA PHE A 158 -14.93 10.21 -26.12
C PHE A 158 -15.89 10.84 -27.12
N ARG A 159 -17.18 10.48 -27.07
CA ARG A 159 -18.20 11.12 -27.92
C ARG A 159 -18.38 12.59 -27.60
N LYS A 160 -18.45 12.97 -26.32
CA LYS A 160 -18.56 14.38 -25.93
C LYS A 160 -17.36 15.22 -26.37
N MET A 161 -16.15 14.66 -26.29
CA MET A 161 -14.94 15.32 -26.78
C MET A 161 -14.98 15.50 -28.31
N LYS A 162 -15.49 14.52 -29.07
CA LYS A 162 -15.64 14.63 -30.52
C LYS A 162 -16.74 15.61 -30.94
N GLU A 163 -17.84 15.70 -30.20
CA GLU A 163 -18.88 16.70 -30.42
C GLU A 163 -18.37 18.13 -30.18
N ALA A 164 -17.59 18.35 -29.11
CA ALA A 164 -16.96 19.63 -28.83
C ALA A 164 -15.95 20.03 -29.93
N GLU A 165 -15.09 19.08 -30.33
CA GLU A 165 -14.10 19.28 -31.41
C GLU A 165 -14.78 19.54 -32.78
N ALA A 166 -15.98 19.00 -33.02
CA ALA A 166 -16.75 19.26 -34.23
C ALA A 166 -17.41 20.65 -34.22
N ASN A 167 -17.95 21.09 -33.07
CA ASN A 167 -18.57 22.41 -32.92
C ASN A 167 -17.55 23.56 -33.04
N ASP A 168 -16.32 23.36 -32.57
CA ASP A 168 -15.23 24.35 -32.71
C ASP A 168 -14.74 24.51 -34.14
N ARG A 169 -14.98 23.52 -35.03
CA ARG A 169 -14.61 23.60 -36.45
C ARG A 169 -15.69 24.25 -37.32
N THR A 170 -16.86 24.52 -36.76
CA THR A 170 -18.00 25.15 -37.46
C THR A 170 -18.21 26.62 -37.09
N ASN A 171 -17.40 27.18 -36.18
CA ASN A 171 -17.38 28.61 -35.85
C ASN A 171 -16.19 29.33 -36.50
#